data_AF-A0A847EUJ2-F1
#
_entry.id   AF-A0A847EUJ2-F1
#
_cell.length_a   1.000
_cell.length_b   1.000
_cell.length_c   1.000
_cell.angle_alpha   90.00
_cell.angle_beta   90.00
_cell.angle_gamma   90.00
#
_symmetry.space_group_name_H-M   'P 1'
#
loop_
_entity.id
_entity.type
_entity.pdbx_description
1 polymer ?
#
loop_
_entity_poly.entity_id
_entity_poly.type
_entity_poly.pdbx_seq_one_letter_code
_entity_poly.pdbx_strand_id
1 'polypeptide(L)' 'MSEEHVKLVKTDEPEYLPGWTEMSDKYADASKPMDVGSKVLLVPSHCCTTSNLHDFIYAIRDGKVEDVWPITGRGRFD' A
#
# COMPACT_ATOMS: atom_id res chain seq x y z
N MET A 1 18.66 0.72 -0.44
CA MET A 1 18.00 0.51 0.87
C MET A 1 17.87 1.88 1.51
N SER A 2 16.70 2.54 1.44
CA SER A 2 16.50 3.76 2.23
C SER A 2 16.36 3.33 3.67
N GLU A 3 17.37 3.60 4.49
CA GLU A 3 17.21 3.56 5.94
C GLU A 3 16.25 4.70 6.29
N GLU A 4 14.95 4.40 6.36
CA GLU A 4 13.99 5.31 7.00
C GLU A 4 14.37 5.38 8.47
N HIS A 5 15.09 6.44 8.82
CA HIS A 5 15.41 6.76 10.20
C HIS A 5 14.14 7.26 10.87
N VAL A 6 13.34 6.34 11.40
CA VAL A 6 12.24 6.68 12.31
C VAL A 6 12.86 7.20 13.59
N LYS A 7 12.91 8.54 13.73
CA LYS A 7 13.24 9.18 15.00
C LYS A 7 12.00 9.18 15.86
N LEU A 8 11.99 8.29 16.86
CA LEU A 8 10.99 8.36 17.93
C LEU A 8 11.26 9.62 18.75
N VAL A 9 10.35 10.59 18.65
CA VAL A 9 10.36 11.79 19.49
C VAL A 9 9.28 11.62 20.53
N LYS A 10 9.64 11.82 21.81
CA LYS A 10 8.64 11.88 22.88
C LYS A 10 7.76 13.12 22.64
N THR A 11 6.47 12.90 22.46
CA THR A 11 5.45 13.95 22.34
C THR A 11 4.31 13.63 23.29
N ASP A 12 3.75 14.66 23.92
CA ASP A 12 2.53 14.52 24.73
C ASP A 12 1.27 14.44 23.84
N GLU A 13 1.42 14.78 22.55
CA GLU A 13 0.38 14.72 21.52
C GLU A 13 0.91 13.92 20.32
N PRO A 14 0.84 12.58 20.35
CA PRO A 14 1.25 11.77 19.21
C PRO A 14 0.23 11.85 18.07
N GLU A 15 0.73 12.03 16.84
CA GLU A 15 -0.05 11.77 15.65
C GLU A 15 -0.24 10.26 15.49
N TYR A 16 -1.48 9.79 15.58
CA TYR A 16 -1.81 8.39 15.33
C TYR A 16 -2.02 8.18 13.84
N LEU A 17 -1.11 7.43 13.22
CA LEU A 17 -1.37 6.86 11.91
C LEU A 17 -2.39 5.73 12.04
N PRO A 18 -3.27 5.55 11.03
CA PRO A 18 -4.32 4.56 11.13
C PRO A 18 -3.74 3.16 11.30
N GLY A 19 -4.26 2.42 12.29
CA GLY A 19 -3.86 1.05 12.55
C GLY A 19 -4.34 0.09 11.45
N TRP A 20 -3.85 -1.14 11.49
CA TRP A 20 -4.26 -2.21 10.55
C TRP A 20 -5.77 -2.44 10.55
N THR A 21 -6.42 -2.33 11.71
CA THR A 21 -7.88 -2.47 11.85
C THR A 21 -8.61 -1.34 11.11
N GLU A 22 -8.21 -0.09 11.32
CA GLU A 22 -8.84 1.06 10.67
C GLU A 22 -8.64 1.05 9.15
N MET A 23 -7.46 0.61 8.69
CA MET A 23 -7.23 0.37 7.27
C MET A 23 -8.09 -0.76 6.71
N SER A 24 -8.30 -1.83 7.49
CA SER A 24 -9.18 -2.93 7.09
C SER A 24 -10.63 -2.46 7.01
N ASP A 25 -11.14 -1.72 7.99
CA ASP A 25 -12.51 -1.18 7.95
C ASP A 25 -12.72 -0.21 6.77
N LYS A 26 -11.68 0.54 6.41
CA LYS A 26 -11.74 1.49 5.28
C LYS A 26 -11.76 0.79 3.91
N TYR A 27 -11.00 -0.29 3.73
CA TYR A 27 -10.75 -0.88 2.41
C TYR A 27 -11.32 -2.30 2.24
N ALA A 28 -11.64 -3.00 3.32
CA ALA A 28 -12.22 -4.33 3.30
C ALA A 28 -13.73 -4.25 3.59
N ASP A 29 -14.50 -4.98 2.80
CA ASP A 29 -15.90 -5.26 3.11
C ASP A 29 -15.98 -6.67 3.70
N ALA A 30 -15.93 -6.75 5.03
CA ALA A 30 -15.95 -8.01 5.77
C ALA A 30 -17.26 -8.81 5.59
N SER A 31 -18.32 -8.18 5.05
CA SER A 31 -19.61 -8.82 4.82
C SER A 31 -19.70 -9.52 3.47
N LYS A 32 -18.71 -9.31 2.58
CA LYS A 32 -18.75 -9.84 1.23
C LYS A 32 -18.29 -11.31 1.20
N PRO A 33 -19.15 -12.26 0.79
CA PRO A 33 -18.74 -13.66 0.64
C PRO A 33 -17.59 -13.79 -0.37
N MET A 34 -16.61 -14.62 -0.04
CA MET A 34 -15.45 -14.89 -0.89
C MET A 34 -15.68 -16.14 -1.74
N ASP A 35 -16.09 -15.93 -2.99
CA ASP A 35 -16.19 -16.99 -3.99
C ASP A 35 -14.91 -17.10 -4.83
N VAL A 36 -14.70 -18.26 -5.45
CA VAL A 36 -13.62 -18.44 -6.43
C VAL A 36 -13.77 -17.40 -7.55
N GLY A 37 -12.67 -16.67 -7.83
CA GLY A 37 -12.67 -15.57 -8.79
C GLY A 37 -12.91 -14.18 -8.18
N SER A 38 -13.22 -14.10 -6.88
CA SER A 38 -13.29 -12.83 -6.15
C SER A 38 -11.93 -12.12 -6.17
N LYS A 39 -11.96 -10.80 -6.38
CA LYS A 39 -10.78 -9.95 -6.27
C LYS A 39 -10.66 -9.41 -4.85
N VAL A 40 -9.46 -9.47 -4.30
CA VAL A 40 -9.12 -8.95 -2.97
C VAL A 40 -8.03 -7.89 -3.08
N LEU A 41 -8.03 -6.93 -2.16
CA LEU A 41 -6.95 -5.96 -2.01
C LEU A 41 -6.00 -6.47 -0.92
N LEU A 42 -4.71 -6.54 -1.23
CA LEU A 42 -3.67 -6.94 -0.30
C LEU A 42 -2.76 -5.74 -0.04
N VAL A 43 -2.56 -5.40 1.23
CA VAL A 43 -1.56 -4.40 1.62
C VAL A 43 -0.21 -5.12 1.69
N PRO A 44 0.80 -4.70 0.91
CA PRO A 44 2.12 -5.33 0.96
C PRO A 44 2.78 -5.07 2.32
N SER A 45 3.46 -6.08 2.87
CA SER A 45 4.23 -5.94 4.12
C SER A 45 5.46 -5.04 3.94
N HIS A 46 6.04 -5.04 2.74
CA HIS A 46 7.18 -4.20 2.38
C HIS A 46 6.94 -3.61 0.99
N CYS A 47 6.69 -2.31 0.93
CA CYS A 47 6.28 -1.65 -0.31
C CYS A 47 7.38 -1.64 -1.38
N CYS A 48 8.63 -1.29 -1.03
CA CYS A 48 9.68 -1.12 -2.03
C CYS A 48 10.08 -2.42 -2.75
N THR A 49 10.13 -3.55 -2.03
CA THR A 49 10.41 -4.85 -2.64
C THR A 49 9.25 -5.28 -3.54
N THR A 50 8.00 -5.04 -3.11
CA THR A 50 6.81 -5.32 -3.92
C THR A 50 6.82 -4.49 -5.21
N SER A 51 7.00 -3.17 -5.12
CA SER A 51 7.05 -2.29 -6.29
C SER A 51 8.13 -2.71 -7.28
N ASN A 52 9.30 -3.16 -6.81
CA ASN A 52 10.39 -3.61 -7.69
C ASN A 52 10.06 -4.89 -8.50
N LEU A 53 8.99 -5.62 -8.14
CA LEU A 53 8.52 -6.81 -8.89
C LEU A 53 7.57 -6.46 -10.04
N HIS A 54 7.12 -5.20 -10.15
CA HIS A 54 6.12 -4.77 -11.13
C HIS A 54 6.67 -3.69 -12.05
N ASP A 55 6.19 -3.64 -13.30
CA ASP A 55 6.56 -2.60 -14.28
C ASP A 55 5.71 -1.31 -14.14
N PHE A 56 4.50 -1.41 -13.58
CA PHE A 56 3.54 -0.32 -13.52
C PHE A 56 2.85 -0.22 -12.16
N ILE A 57 2.45 1.01 -11.81
CA ILE A 57 1.48 1.32 -10.76
C ILE A 57 0.20 1.81 -11.43
N TYR A 58 -0.93 1.20 -11.11
CA TYR A 58 -2.24 1.65 -11.57
C TYR A 58 -2.83 2.62 -10.54
N ALA A 59 -2.93 3.90 -10.89
CA ALA A 59 -3.52 4.91 -10.02
C ALA A 59 -5.06 4.85 -10.10
N ILE A 60 -5.72 4.67 -8.96
CA ILE A 60 -7.18 4.49 -8.89
C ILE A 60 -7.82 5.64 -8.12
N ARG A 61 -8.90 6.21 -8.69
CA ARG A 61 -9.82 7.12 -8.00
C ARG A 61 -11.25 6.73 -8.33
N ASP A 62 -12.14 6.80 -7.35
CA ASP A 62 -13.57 6.50 -7.51
C ASP A 62 -13.84 5.13 -8.19
N GLY A 63 -13.01 4.13 -7.84
CA GLY A 63 -13.10 2.78 -8.36
C GLY A 63 -12.67 2.60 -9.82
N LYS A 64 -12.05 3.61 -10.44
CA LYS A 64 -11.57 3.58 -11.83
C LYS A 64 -10.08 3.87 -11.92
N VAL A 65 -9.42 3.27 -12.90
CA VAL A 65 -8.03 3.61 -13.24
C VAL A 65 -8.02 4.98 -13.89
N GLU A 66 -7.33 5.93 -13.27
CA GLU A 66 -7.14 7.28 -13.80
C GLU A 66 -5.83 7.38 -14.61
N ASP A 67 -4.80 6.65 -14.19
CA ASP A 67 -3.48 6.72 -14.81
C ASP A 67 -2.69 5.41 -14.57
N VAL A 68 -1.65 5.21 -15.38
CA VAL A 68 -0.73 4.06 -15.29
C VAL A 68 0.70 4.59 -15.28
N TRP A 69 1.35 4.51 -14.13
CA TRP A 69 2.70 5.04 -13.95
C TRP A 69 3.75 3.95 -14.16
N PRO A 70 4.73 4.14 -15.06
CA PRO A 70 5.85 3.23 -15.18
C PRO A 70 6.75 3.33 -13.95
N ILE A 71 7.19 2.19 -13.44
CA ILE A 71 8.19 2.10 -12.37
C ILE A 71 9.57 2.23 -13.01
N THR A 72 9.98 3.46 -13.28
CA THR A 72 11.19 3.79 -14.06
C THR A 72 12.50 3.34 -13.39
N GLY A 73 12.49 3.16 -12.07
CA GLY A 73 13.62 2.65 -11.29
C GLY A 73 13.65 1.13 -11.10
N ARG A 74 12.70 0.38 -11.68
CA ARG A 74 12.62 -1.08 -11.49
C ARG A 74 13.92 -1.76 -11.86
N GLY A 75 14.42 -2.60 -10.97
CA GLY A 75 15.63 -3.40 -11.18
C GLY A 75 16.93 -2.59 -11.18
N ARG A 76 16.91 -1.32 -10.77
CA ARG A 76 18.13 -0.53 -10.55
C ARG A 76 18.60 -0.68 -9.12
N PHE A 77 19.86 -1.06 -8.97
CA PHE A 77 20.51 -1.35 -7.69
C PHE A 77 21.97 -0.88 -7.67
N ASP A 78 22.34 -0.06 -8.66
CA ASP A 78 23.62 0.59 -8.87
C ASP A 78 23.73 1.94 -8.16
#